data_AF-A0AAV7WJI9-F1
#
_entry.id   AF-A0AAV7WJI9-F1
#
_cell.length_a   1.000
_cell.length_b   1.000
_cell.length_c   1.000
_cell.angle_alpha   90.00
_cell.angle_beta   90.00
_cell.angle_gamma   90.00
#
_symmetry.space_group_name_H-M   'P 1'
#
loop_
_entity.id
_entity.type
_entity.pdbx_description
1 polymer ?
#
loop_
_entity_poly.entity_id
_entity_poly.type
_entity_poly.pdbx_seq_one_letter_code
_entity_poly.pdbx_strand_id
1 'polypeptide(L)'
;MLTGPALLLPGHTLALVPVTEATYRQAVLQPFLEGLNLLKSVAETLQKSSNLDEDLPNIRCDLKYAYRSLSAAEQVSLEQVRLLSANAEERLNTLKSMRNEQAALQARQQGLQQQLLGLRSQAELSRQQLAAAQRAVDTATEGMRRAEQQKRDAQQARRRSFFFLFIPFAGPFLAISAVNAANTAIRNANNQANSAKRSLQAQLNAVNMYQQQCKARSQSINAMEESITANKGKIQAILGDINRENALQQQVTNFLIPVRQCSTFLSTMAGRSRVANMFVQFSGMLDALLPAMDDILNAARPLAGGDRNFQLLITVRLPTIVEKLEQANRKVKDAAAARSKAPQEIL
;
A
#
# COMPACT_ATOMS: atom_id res chain seq x y z
N MET A 1 28.47 -18.67 3.37
CA MET A 1 28.20 -17.47 4.17
C MET A 1 27.83 -16.34 3.20
N LEU A 2 26.54 -16.17 2.94
CA LEU A 2 26.01 -15.04 2.17
C LEU A 2 24.75 -14.60 2.89
N THR A 3 24.88 -13.49 3.61
CA THR A 3 23.82 -12.77 4.31
C THR A 3 22.84 -12.22 3.28
N GLY A 4 21.62 -12.78 3.26
CA GLY A 4 20.51 -12.21 2.51
C GLY A 4 20.02 -10.90 3.16
N PRO A 5 19.45 -9.96 2.39
CA PRO A 5 18.92 -8.72 2.94
C PRO A 5 17.72 -9.05 3.84
N ALA A 6 17.83 -8.65 5.11
CA ALA A 6 16.74 -8.67 6.05
C ALA A 6 15.61 -7.79 5.52
N LEU A 7 14.46 -8.42 5.23
CA LEU A 7 13.19 -7.74 5.07
C LEU A 7 12.83 -7.12 6.42
N LEU A 8 13.19 -5.86 6.59
CA LEU A 8 12.68 -4.99 7.63
C LEU A 8 11.16 -4.89 7.43
N LEU A 9 10.41 -5.65 8.21
CA LEU A 9 9.00 -5.41 8.45
C LEU A 9 8.88 -4.01 9.06
N PRO A 10 8.12 -3.06 8.47
CA PRO A 10 7.78 -1.82 9.14
C PRO A 10 6.64 -2.12 10.13
N GLY A 11 6.99 -2.83 11.20
CA GLY A 11 6.12 -3.09 12.32
C GLY A 11 6.46 -2.14 13.45
N HIS A 12 6.05 -0.88 13.35
CA HIS A 12 5.76 0.03 14.46
C HIS A 12 5.07 1.26 13.88
N THR A 13 3.85 1.08 13.37
CA THR A 13 2.89 2.18 13.31
C THR A 13 2.69 2.61 14.76
N LEU A 14 3.27 3.77 15.13
CA LEU A 14 2.83 4.49 16.31
C LEU A 14 1.33 4.62 16.16
N ALA A 15 0.58 3.89 17.00
CA ALA A 15 -0.85 4.03 17.07
C ALA A 15 -1.12 5.44 17.60
N LEU A 16 -1.12 6.43 16.71
CA LEU A 16 -1.69 7.75 16.94
C LEU A 16 -3.13 7.47 17.37
N VAL A 17 -3.34 7.54 18.68
CA VAL A 17 -4.62 7.30 19.33
C VAL A 17 -5.66 8.10 18.55
N PRO A 18 -6.70 7.46 17.99
CA PRO A 18 -7.71 8.19 17.24
C PRO A 18 -8.40 9.12 18.22
N VAL A 19 -8.09 10.42 18.14
CA VAL A 19 -8.88 11.42 18.84
C VAL A 19 -10.27 11.34 18.25
N THR A 20 -11.21 10.91 19.08
CA THR A 20 -12.60 10.75 18.67
C THR A 20 -13.27 12.11 18.56
N GLU A 21 -14.32 12.18 17.75
CA GLU A 21 -15.19 13.35 17.69
C GLU A 21 -15.66 13.77 19.09
N ALA A 22 -15.98 12.82 19.97
CA ALA A 22 -16.43 13.09 21.33
C ALA A 22 -15.35 13.79 22.18
N THR A 23 -14.11 13.31 22.10
CA THR A 23 -12.98 13.91 22.84
C THR A 23 -12.68 15.33 22.36
N TYR A 24 -12.69 15.55 21.04
CA TYR A 24 -12.53 16.89 20.46
C TYR A 24 -13.64 17.83 20.91
N ARG A 25 -14.91 17.39 20.77
CA ARG A 25 -16.07 18.16 21.19
C ARG A 25 -15.98 18.57 22.65
N GLN A 26 -15.66 17.64 23.54
CA GLN A 26 -15.56 17.94 24.97
C GLN A 26 -14.48 18.99 25.27
N ALA A 27 -13.30 18.85 24.67
CA ALA A 27 -12.17 19.73 24.93
C ALA A 27 -12.37 21.15 24.35
N VAL A 28 -13.12 21.28 23.25
CA VAL A 28 -13.35 22.57 22.57
C VAL A 28 -14.63 23.26 23.04
N LEU A 29 -15.73 22.52 23.25
CA LEU A 29 -17.04 23.11 23.53
C LEU A 29 -17.10 23.82 24.87
N GLN A 30 -16.47 23.26 25.91
CA GLN A 30 -16.50 23.86 27.25
C GLN A 30 -15.88 25.28 27.25
N PRO A 31 -14.61 25.48 26.86
CA PRO A 31 -14.02 26.81 26.82
C PRO A 31 -14.71 27.75 25.83
N PHE A 32 -15.22 27.21 24.71
CA PHE A 32 -15.97 28.01 23.74
C PHE A 32 -17.29 28.57 24.31
N LEU A 33 -18.09 27.71 24.95
CA LEU A 33 -19.34 28.10 25.60
C LEU A 33 -19.12 29.09 26.76
N GLU A 34 -18.07 28.88 27.54
CA GLU A 34 -17.66 29.81 28.61
C GLU A 34 -17.37 31.20 28.05
N GLY A 35 -16.56 31.27 26.98
CA GLY A 35 -16.26 32.53 26.30
C GLY A 35 -17.50 33.26 25.77
N LEU A 36 -18.43 32.53 25.14
CA LEU A 36 -19.70 33.13 24.66
C LEU A 36 -20.59 33.64 25.81
N ASN A 37 -20.64 32.93 26.93
CA ASN A 37 -21.42 33.38 28.08
C ASN A 37 -20.82 34.62 28.74
N LEU A 38 -19.50 34.74 28.77
CA LEU A 38 -18.82 35.95 29.27
C LEU A 38 -19.07 37.15 28.33
N LEU A 39 -19.05 36.95 27.01
CA LEU A 39 -19.44 38.00 26.06
C LEU A 39 -20.90 38.43 26.23
N LYS A 40 -21.79 37.49 26.55
CA LYS A 40 -23.18 37.78 26.90
C LYS A 40 -23.28 38.61 28.19
N SER A 41 -22.53 38.24 29.22
CA SER A 41 -22.43 39.00 30.49
C SER A 41 -22.01 40.44 30.22
N VAL A 42 -20.98 40.65 29.39
CA VAL A 42 -20.52 41.98 28.97
C VAL A 42 -21.65 42.77 28.32
N ALA A 43 -22.36 42.19 27.34
CA ALA A 43 -23.47 42.87 26.69
C ALA A 43 -24.61 43.22 27.66
N GLU A 44 -24.92 42.34 28.62
CA GLU A 44 -25.95 42.58 29.64
C GLU A 44 -25.55 43.66 30.65
N THR A 45 -24.27 43.71 31.04
CA THR A 45 -23.71 44.74 31.92
C THR A 45 -23.73 46.10 31.23
N LEU A 46 -23.27 46.18 29.97
CA LEU A 46 -23.33 47.40 29.16
C LEU A 46 -24.76 47.93 29.00
N GLN A 47 -25.74 47.03 28.92
CA GLN A 47 -27.14 47.39 28.78
C GLN A 47 -27.72 48.01 30.06
N LYS A 48 -27.35 47.47 31.23
CA LYS A 48 -27.89 47.88 32.53
C LYS A 48 -27.11 49.03 33.18
N SER A 49 -25.89 49.28 32.71
CA SER A 49 -24.97 50.23 33.31
C SER A 49 -25.55 51.65 33.29
N SER A 50 -25.75 52.19 34.50
CA SER A 50 -26.14 53.59 34.73
C SER A 50 -24.91 54.49 34.87
N ASN A 51 -23.82 53.95 35.44
CA ASN A 51 -22.52 54.57 35.54
C ASN A 51 -21.45 53.64 34.94
N LEU A 52 -20.95 53.98 33.76
CA LEU A 52 -20.00 53.13 33.05
C LEU A 52 -18.66 53.02 33.77
N ASP A 53 -18.23 54.08 34.45
CA ASP A 53 -16.93 54.10 35.13
C ASP A 53 -16.87 53.11 36.30
N GLU A 54 -18.01 52.88 36.96
CA GLU A 54 -18.16 51.87 38.02
C GLU A 54 -18.20 50.44 37.46
N ASP A 55 -18.83 50.22 36.30
CA ASP A 55 -18.97 48.90 35.68
C ASP A 55 -17.76 48.50 34.81
N LEU A 56 -16.93 49.46 34.40
CA LEU A 56 -15.77 49.24 33.52
C LEU A 56 -14.78 48.18 34.03
N PRO A 57 -14.44 48.09 35.34
CA PRO A 57 -13.60 47.02 35.85
C PRO A 57 -14.19 45.61 35.61
N ASN A 58 -15.51 45.45 35.76
CA ASN A 58 -16.20 44.18 35.54
C ASN A 58 -16.21 43.82 34.05
N ILE A 59 -16.50 44.79 33.17
CA ILE A 59 -16.45 44.62 31.72
C ILE A 59 -15.04 44.21 31.24
N ARG A 60 -14.00 44.85 31.78
CA ARG A 60 -12.59 44.48 31.50
C ARG A 60 -12.28 43.06 31.93
N CYS A 61 -12.75 42.67 33.10
CA CYS A 61 -12.56 41.34 33.66
C CYS A 61 -13.21 40.28 32.77
N ASP A 62 -14.49 40.44 32.47
CA ASP A 62 -15.27 39.51 31.66
C ASP A 62 -14.73 39.40 30.23
N LEU A 63 -14.35 40.50 29.57
CA LEU A 63 -13.74 40.47 28.24
C LEU A 63 -12.38 39.76 28.23
N LYS A 64 -11.56 39.98 29.27
CA LYS A 64 -10.28 39.29 29.40
C LYS A 64 -10.47 37.78 29.57
N TYR A 65 -11.44 37.36 30.37
CA TYR A 65 -11.77 35.94 30.54
C TYR A 65 -12.43 35.34 29.29
N ALA A 66 -13.28 36.10 28.60
CA ALA A 66 -13.88 35.69 27.33
C ALA A 66 -12.79 35.41 26.29
N TYR A 67 -11.84 36.34 26.13
CA TYR A 67 -10.69 36.19 25.26
C TYR A 67 -9.88 34.94 25.61
N ARG A 68 -9.51 34.76 26.88
CA ARG A 68 -8.74 33.59 27.34
C ARG A 68 -9.47 32.27 27.04
N SER A 69 -10.77 32.22 27.29
CA SER A 69 -11.58 31.02 27.07
C SER A 69 -11.69 30.69 25.58
N LEU A 70 -11.95 31.68 24.73
CA LEU A 70 -12.01 31.49 23.28
C LEU A 70 -10.63 31.11 22.70
N SER A 71 -9.54 31.69 23.18
CA SER A 71 -8.19 31.29 22.80
C SER A 71 -7.82 29.88 23.27
N ALA A 72 -8.32 29.42 24.41
CA ALA A 72 -8.13 28.03 24.85
C ALA A 72 -8.84 27.05 23.88
N ALA A 73 -10.08 27.36 23.48
CA ALA A 73 -10.81 26.56 22.48
C ALA A 73 -10.08 26.54 21.12
N GLU A 74 -9.58 27.69 20.68
CA GLU A 74 -8.76 27.83 19.48
C GLU A 74 -7.50 26.94 19.53
N GLN A 75 -6.73 27.03 20.61
CA GLN A 75 -5.47 26.27 20.76
C GLN A 75 -5.69 24.76 20.71
N VAL A 76 -6.71 24.26 21.42
CA VAL A 76 -7.09 22.84 21.36
C VAL A 76 -7.44 22.44 19.92
N SER A 77 -8.20 23.28 19.22
CA SER A 77 -8.59 22.98 17.83
C SER A 77 -7.41 23.01 16.85
N LEU A 78 -6.49 23.97 17.00
CA LEU A 78 -5.29 24.06 16.17
C LEU A 78 -4.38 22.85 16.37
N GLU A 79 -4.18 22.44 17.62
CA GLU A 79 -3.39 21.24 17.94
C GLU A 79 -4.04 19.99 17.34
N GLN A 80 -5.36 19.89 17.39
CA GLN A 80 -6.07 18.78 16.77
C GLN A 80 -5.90 18.77 15.23
N VAL A 81 -5.98 19.92 14.57
CA VAL A 81 -5.69 20.03 13.12
C VAL A 81 -4.27 19.56 12.82
N ARG A 82 -3.29 19.96 13.64
CA ARG A 82 -1.88 19.57 13.48
C ARG A 82 -1.72 18.05 13.57
N LEU A 83 -2.27 17.43 14.61
CA LEU A 83 -2.20 15.98 14.83
C LEU A 83 -2.89 15.18 13.72
N LEU A 84 -4.09 15.59 13.31
CA LEU A 84 -4.82 14.93 12.23
C LEU A 84 -4.13 15.10 10.87
N SER A 85 -3.54 16.27 10.61
CA SER A 85 -2.79 16.51 9.37
C SER A 85 -1.52 15.65 9.30
N ALA A 86 -0.79 15.53 10.42
CA ALA A 86 0.37 14.64 10.51
C ALA A 86 -0.01 13.17 10.30
N ASN A 87 -1.12 12.72 10.90
CA ASN A 87 -1.65 11.36 10.71
C ASN A 87 -2.03 11.11 9.23
N ALA A 88 -2.72 12.07 8.60
CA ALA A 88 -3.11 11.98 7.20
C ALA A 88 -1.89 11.91 6.25
N GLU A 89 -0.81 12.63 6.57
CA GLU A 89 0.43 12.61 5.80
C GLU A 89 1.19 11.29 5.97
N GLU A 90 1.32 10.80 7.20
CA GLU A 90 1.95 9.50 7.50
C GLU A 90 1.25 8.37 6.74
N ARG A 91 -0.08 8.34 6.77
CA ARG A 91 -0.88 7.35 6.03
C ARG A 91 -0.74 7.47 4.52
N LEU A 92 -0.65 8.69 3.99
CA LEU A 92 -0.40 8.91 2.56
C LEU A 92 0.97 8.34 2.15
N ASN A 93 1.99 8.52 3.00
CA ASN A 93 3.32 7.95 2.79
C ASN A 93 3.29 6.41 2.85
N THR A 94 2.58 5.82 3.82
CA THR A 94 2.38 4.37 3.91
C THR A 94 1.69 3.83 2.66
N LEU A 95 0.59 4.46 2.21
CA LEU A 95 -0.11 4.09 0.98
C LEU A 95 0.78 4.17 -0.26
N LYS A 96 1.63 5.20 -0.35
CA LYS A 96 2.60 5.34 -1.43
C LYS A 96 3.63 4.20 -1.41
N SER A 97 4.16 3.86 -0.24
CA SER A 97 5.08 2.73 -0.07
C SER A 97 4.45 1.41 -0.48
N MET A 98 3.22 1.13 -0.01
CA MET A 98 2.49 -0.08 -0.36
C MET A 98 2.20 -0.19 -1.86
N ARG A 99 1.83 0.93 -2.53
CA ARG A 99 1.63 0.94 -3.98
C ARG A 99 2.93 0.68 -4.76
N ASN A 100 4.05 1.20 -4.28
CA ASN A 100 5.36 0.92 -4.87
C ASN A 100 5.73 -0.57 -4.73
N GLU A 101 5.50 -1.14 -3.55
CA GLU A 101 5.72 -2.58 -3.32
C GLU A 101 4.79 -3.44 -4.17
N GLN A 102 3.51 -3.07 -4.29
CA GLN A 102 2.56 -3.73 -5.19
C GLN A 102 3.06 -3.73 -6.64
N ALA A 103 3.52 -2.57 -7.14
CA ALA A 103 4.07 -2.45 -8.49
C ALA A 103 5.32 -3.32 -8.68
N ALA A 104 6.22 -3.37 -7.69
CA ALA A 104 7.40 -4.23 -7.72
C ALA A 104 7.02 -5.72 -7.75
N LEU A 105 6.03 -6.14 -6.95
CA LEU A 105 5.52 -7.52 -6.96
C LEU A 105 4.84 -7.88 -8.28
N GLN A 106 4.11 -6.96 -8.90
CA GLN A 106 3.50 -7.15 -10.22
C GLN A 106 4.57 -7.30 -11.32
N ALA A 107 5.60 -6.45 -11.32
CA ALA A 107 6.73 -6.57 -12.23
C ALA A 107 7.46 -7.91 -12.05
N ARG A 108 7.68 -8.33 -10.79
CA ARG A 108 8.23 -9.65 -10.48
C ARG A 108 7.34 -10.78 -11.00
N GLN A 109 6.02 -10.66 -10.87
CA GLN A 109 5.08 -11.66 -11.38
C GLN A 109 5.21 -11.83 -12.90
N GLN A 110 5.28 -10.72 -13.64
CA GLN A 110 5.47 -10.75 -15.09
C GLN A 110 6.80 -11.41 -15.47
N GLY A 111 7.89 -11.07 -14.76
CA GLY A 111 9.20 -11.70 -14.96
C GLY A 111 9.17 -13.22 -14.71
N LEU A 112 8.54 -13.67 -13.63
CA LEU A 112 8.38 -15.10 -13.34
C LEU A 112 7.56 -15.82 -14.42
N GLN A 113 6.50 -15.19 -14.94
CA GLN A 113 5.70 -15.77 -16.02
C GLN A 113 6.49 -15.89 -17.32
N GLN A 114 7.31 -14.91 -17.67
CA GLN A 114 8.21 -14.98 -18.83
C GLN A 114 9.26 -16.10 -18.67
N GLN A 115 9.86 -16.22 -17.48
CA GLN A 115 10.81 -17.29 -17.18
C GLN A 115 10.16 -18.67 -17.27
N LEU A 116 8.92 -18.82 -16.77
CA LEU A 116 8.16 -20.06 -16.86
C LEU A 116 7.89 -20.45 -18.32
N LEU A 117 7.54 -19.50 -19.18
CA LEU A 117 7.34 -19.75 -20.62
C LEU A 117 8.64 -20.25 -21.27
N GLY A 118 9.78 -19.61 -20.98
CA GLY A 118 11.09 -20.06 -21.45
C GLY A 118 11.43 -21.47 -20.98
N LEU A 119 11.20 -21.78 -19.70
CA LEU A 119 11.41 -23.11 -19.13
C LEU A 119 10.52 -24.18 -19.77
N ARG A 120 9.25 -23.86 -20.07
CA ARG A 120 8.33 -24.77 -20.75
C ARG A 120 8.78 -25.07 -22.18
N SER A 121 9.18 -24.05 -22.94
CA SER A 121 9.74 -24.22 -24.29
C SER A 121 11.00 -25.09 -24.27
N GLN A 122 11.90 -24.85 -23.31
CA GLN A 122 13.06 -25.70 -23.10
C GLN A 122 12.67 -27.14 -22.75
N ALA A 123 11.75 -27.35 -21.81
CA ALA A 123 11.30 -28.69 -21.44
C ALA A 123 10.74 -29.47 -22.65
N GLU A 124 10.00 -28.81 -23.53
CA GLU A 124 9.50 -29.38 -24.78
C GLU A 124 10.64 -29.80 -25.71
N LEU A 125 11.64 -28.93 -25.92
CA LEU A 125 12.83 -29.25 -26.71
C LEU A 125 13.57 -30.49 -26.17
N SER A 126 13.76 -30.58 -24.84
CA SER A 126 14.37 -31.77 -24.22
C SER A 126 13.56 -33.03 -24.43
N ARG A 127 12.21 -32.95 -24.41
CA ARG A 127 11.35 -34.09 -24.70
C ARG A 127 11.47 -34.53 -26.16
N GLN A 128 11.56 -33.59 -27.09
CA GLN A 128 11.79 -33.90 -28.51
C GLN A 128 13.15 -34.59 -28.72
N GLN A 129 14.21 -34.08 -28.07
CA GLN A 129 15.55 -34.69 -28.10
C GLN A 129 15.57 -36.09 -27.48
N LEU A 130 14.87 -36.28 -26.36
CA LEU A 130 14.70 -37.59 -25.73
C LEU A 130 14.01 -38.57 -26.70
N ALA A 131 12.90 -38.16 -27.33
CA ALA A 131 12.19 -39.00 -28.29
C ALA A 131 13.07 -39.36 -29.51
N ALA A 132 13.86 -38.41 -30.01
CA ALA A 132 14.81 -38.66 -31.10
C ALA A 132 15.91 -39.64 -30.67
N ALA A 133 16.48 -39.49 -29.48
CA ALA A 133 17.48 -40.41 -28.93
C ALA A 133 16.90 -41.82 -28.72
N GLN A 134 15.66 -41.92 -28.26
CA GLN A 134 14.96 -43.21 -28.11
C GLN A 134 14.83 -43.93 -29.47
N ARG A 135 14.39 -43.22 -30.52
CA ARG A 135 14.32 -43.77 -31.89
C ARG A 135 15.69 -44.19 -32.43
N ALA A 136 16.74 -43.44 -32.09
CA ALA A 136 18.11 -43.78 -32.46
C ALA A 136 18.61 -45.04 -31.74
N VAL A 137 18.25 -45.24 -30.46
CA VAL A 137 18.48 -46.50 -29.73
C VAL A 137 17.78 -47.65 -30.43
N ASP A 138 16.50 -47.51 -30.82
CA ASP A 138 15.74 -48.55 -31.50
C ASP A 138 16.41 -48.94 -32.84
N THR A 139 16.79 -47.94 -33.63
CA THR A 139 17.48 -48.12 -34.92
C THR A 139 18.85 -48.78 -34.73
N ALA A 140 19.63 -48.34 -33.73
CA ALA A 140 20.94 -48.93 -33.42
C ALA A 140 20.82 -50.37 -32.90
N THR A 141 19.76 -50.67 -32.14
CA THR A 141 19.46 -52.02 -31.64
C THR A 141 19.13 -52.97 -32.80
N GLU A 142 18.29 -52.53 -33.75
CA GLU A 142 18.02 -53.28 -34.98
C GLU A 142 19.28 -53.48 -35.82
N GLY A 143 20.09 -52.43 -35.99
CA GLY A 143 21.37 -52.50 -36.69
C GLY A 143 22.34 -53.49 -36.04
N MET A 144 22.46 -53.46 -34.71
CA MET A 144 23.27 -54.42 -33.94
C MET A 144 22.74 -55.85 -34.13
N ARG A 145 21.42 -56.05 -34.05
CA ARG A 145 20.80 -57.37 -34.24
C ARG A 145 21.05 -57.92 -35.65
N ARG A 146 20.95 -57.07 -36.69
CA ARG A 146 21.29 -57.45 -38.08
C ARG A 146 22.76 -57.80 -38.22
N ALA A 147 23.67 -57.01 -37.64
CA ALA A 147 25.11 -57.29 -37.68
C ALA A 147 25.49 -58.58 -36.93
N GLU A 148 24.87 -58.85 -35.78
CA GLU A 148 25.03 -60.12 -35.06
C GLU A 148 24.50 -61.31 -35.86
N GLN A 149 23.38 -61.13 -36.55
CA GLN A 149 22.81 -62.17 -37.41
C GLN A 149 23.72 -62.46 -38.61
N GLN A 150 24.22 -61.44 -39.30
CA GLN A 150 25.24 -61.58 -40.35
C GLN A 150 26.52 -62.27 -39.85
N LYS A 151 26.96 -61.96 -38.62
CA LYS A 151 28.08 -62.66 -37.99
C LYS A 151 27.79 -64.14 -37.79
N ARG A 152 26.58 -64.50 -37.32
CA ARG A 152 26.16 -65.91 -37.17
C ARG A 152 26.08 -66.61 -38.53
N ASP A 153 25.51 -65.95 -39.53
CA ASP A 153 25.39 -66.49 -40.89
C ASP A 153 26.76 -66.71 -41.53
N ALA A 154 27.70 -65.76 -41.37
CA ALA A 154 29.09 -65.90 -41.81
C ALA A 154 29.82 -67.05 -41.08
N GLN A 155 29.56 -67.25 -39.79
CA GLN A 155 30.09 -68.40 -39.04
C GLN A 155 29.47 -69.73 -39.51
N GLN A 156 28.18 -69.74 -39.87
CA GLN A 156 27.48 -70.93 -40.37
C GLN A 156 27.91 -71.26 -41.80
N ALA A 157 28.11 -70.25 -42.65
CA ALA A 157 28.74 -70.38 -43.97
C ALA A 157 30.16 -70.92 -43.83
N ARG A 158 30.97 -70.43 -42.87
CA ARG A 158 32.29 -71.01 -42.56
C ARG A 158 32.20 -72.50 -42.19
N ARG A 159 31.18 -72.92 -41.42
CA ARG A 159 30.94 -74.34 -41.11
C ARG A 159 30.56 -75.15 -42.35
N ARG A 160 29.77 -74.60 -43.27
CA ARG A 160 29.45 -75.23 -44.57
C ARG A 160 30.64 -75.27 -45.53
N SER A 161 31.49 -74.24 -45.56
CA SER A 161 32.74 -74.24 -46.32
C SER A 161 33.74 -75.27 -45.78
N PHE A 162 33.69 -75.59 -44.48
CA PHE A 162 34.47 -76.68 -43.89
C PHE A 162 34.03 -78.07 -44.41
N PHE A 163 32.77 -78.23 -44.86
CA PHE A 163 32.33 -79.47 -45.52
C PHE A 163 32.93 -79.64 -46.92
N PHE A 164 33.31 -78.56 -47.60
CA PHE A 164 34.01 -78.61 -48.90
C PHE A 164 35.51 -78.92 -48.80
N LEU A 165 36.08 -78.93 -47.58
CA LEU A 165 37.47 -79.37 -47.35
C LEU A 165 37.68 -80.87 -47.57
N PHE A 166 36.60 -81.66 -47.65
CA PHE A 166 36.63 -83.11 -47.84
C PHE A 166 36.65 -83.55 -49.32
N ILE A 167 36.95 -82.65 -50.26
CA ILE A 167 37.23 -82.99 -51.67
C ILE A 167 38.76 -83.09 -51.82
N PRO A 168 39.33 -84.32 -51.89
CA PRO A 168 40.76 -84.48 -52.09
C PRO A 168 41.12 -84.00 -53.49
N PHE A 169 42.30 -83.39 -53.66
CA PHE A 169 42.92 -82.83 -54.88
C PHE A 169 42.81 -81.31 -55.12
N ALA A 170 41.79 -80.58 -54.64
CA ALA A 170 41.74 -79.09 -54.71
C ALA A 170 41.58 -78.38 -53.35
N GLY A 171 41.36 -79.14 -52.28
CA GLY A 171 40.97 -78.65 -50.95
C GLY A 171 41.95 -77.70 -50.23
N PRO A 172 43.27 -77.93 -50.16
CA PRO A 172 44.15 -77.19 -49.23
C PRO A 172 44.36 -75.70 -49.55
N PHE A 173 44.49 -75.32 -50.82
CA PHE A 173 44.76 -73.92 -51.22
C PHE A 173 43.49 -73.04 -51.18
N LEU A 174 42.33 -73.59 -51.54
CA LEU A 174 41.03 -72.93 -51.36
C LEU A 174 40.62 -72.88 -49.87
N ALA A 175 41.01 -73.88 -49.07
CA ALA A 175 40.80 -73.88 -47.63
C ALA A 175 41.57 -72.78 -46.89
N ILE A 176 42.86 -72.56 -47.20
CA ILE A 176 43.68 -71.54 -46.53
C ILE A 176 43.20 -70.12 -46.90
N SER A 177 42.89 -69.88 -48.16
CA SER A 177 42.33 -68.60 -48.63
C SER A 177 40.93 -68.34 -48.08
N ALA A 178 40.06 -69.35 -48.02
CA ALA A 178 38.74 -69.25 -47.40
C ALA A 178 38.80 -69.10 -45.87
N VAL A 179 39.73 -69.76 -45.18
CA VAL A 179 39.93 -69.61 -43.73
C VAL A 179 40.54 -68.26 -43.39
N ASN A 180 41.48 -67.74 -44.19
CA ASN A 180 42.00 -66.39 -44.02
C ASN A 180 40.93 -65.34 -44.30
N ALA A 181 40.20 -65.43 -45.43
CA ALA A 181 39.07 -64.55 -45.74
C ALA A 181 37.95 -64.64 -44.69
N ALA A 182 37.66 -65.83 -44.16
CA ALA A 182 36.70 -66.02 -43.08
C ALA A 182 37.20 -65.45 -41.73
N ASN A 183 38.51 -65.50 -41.44
CA ASN A 183 39.09 -64.89 -40.25
C ASN A 183 39.13 -63.35 -40.36
N THR A 184 39.42 -62.77 -41.53
CA THR A 184 39.25 -61.32 -41.77
C THR A 184 37.78 -60.92 -41.73
N ALA A 185 36.87 -61.70 -42.30
CA ALA A 185 35.43 -61.46 -42.20
C ALA A 185 34.93 -61.53 -40.75
N ILE A 186 35.42 -62.46 -39.94
CA ILE A 186 35.07 -62.56 -38.50
C ILE A 186 35.70 -61.43 -37.68
N ARG A 187 36.93 -60.99 -37.98
CA ARG A 187 37.52 -59.79 -37.36
C ARG A 187 36.73 -58.54 -37.73
N ASN A 188 36.35 -58.38 -39.00
CA ASN A 188 35.54 -57.25 -39.46
C ASN A 188 34.13 -57.28 -38.85
N ALA A 189 33.50 -58.45 -38.75
CA ALA A 189 32.21 -58.64 -38.10
C ALA A 189 32.28 -58.40 -36.58
N ASN A 190 33.38 -58.80 -35.90
CA ASN A 190 33.61 -58.48 -34.50
C ASN A 190 33.84 -56.98 -34.28
N ASN A 191 34.60 -56.33 -35.16
CA ASN A 191 34.81 -54.89 -35.10
C ASN A 191 33.53 -54.12 -35.37
N GLN A 192 32.70 -54.55 -36.33
CA GLN A 192 31.36 -54.00 -36.57
C GLN A 192 30.42 -54.22 -35.38
N ALA A 193 30.38 -55.43 -34.80
CA ALA A 193 29.55 -55.70 -33.62
C ALA A 193 29.98 -54.88 -32.40
N ASN A 194 31.30 -54.73 -32.16
CA ASN A 194 31.82 -53.89 -31.09
C ASN A 194 31.55 -52.40 -31.34
N SER A 195 31.67 -51.93 -32.59
CA SER A 195 31.32 -50.56 -32.98
C SER A 195 29.82 -50.29 -32.80
N ALA A 196 28.97 -51.23 -33.22
CA ALA A 196 27.52 -51.17 -33.03
C ALA A 196 27.15 -51.14 -31.54
N LYS A 197 27.81 -51.96 -30.70
CA LYS A 197 27.62 -51.97 -29.24
C LYS A 197 28.04 -50.65 -28.58
N ARG A 198 29.18 -50.07 -29.00
CA ARG A 198 29.61 -48.74 -28.53
C ARG A 198 28.64 -47.64 -28.95
N SER A 199 28.13 -47.69 -30.18
CA SER A 199 27.12 -46.77 -30.69
C SER A 199 25.81 -46.87 -29.90
N LEU A 200 25.32 -48.09 -29.65
CA LEU A 200 24.13 -48.33 -28.82
C LEU A 200 24.32 -47.76 -27.40
N GLN A 201 25.49 -47.99 -26.80
CA GLN A 201 25.78 -47.49 -25.45
C GLN A 201 25.88 -45.95 -25.40
N ALA A 202 26.42 -45.32 -26.44
CA ALA A 202 26.40 -43.86 -26.56
C ALA A 202 24.96 -43.30 -26.66
N GLN A 203 24.07 -43.97 -27.40
CA GLN A 203 22.67 -43.57 -27.52
C GLN A 203 21.89 -43.80 -26.21
N LEU A 204 22.15 -44.90 -25.50
CA LEU A 204 21.57 -45.13 -24.17
C LEU A 204 22.02 -44.08 -23.15
N ASN A 205 23.28 -43.67 -23.18
CA ASN A 205 23.78 -42.57 -22.36
C ASN A 205 23.09 -41.24 -22.70
N ALA A 206 22.86 -40.96 -23.99
CA ALA A 206 22.12 -39.78 -24.43
C ALA A 206 20.65 -39.80 -23.92
N VAL A 207 19.96 -40.95 -24.00
CA VAL A 207 18.61 -41.13 -23.44
C VAL A 207 18.60 -40.82 -21.95
N ASN A 208 19.52 -41.40 -21.16
CA ASN A 208 19.58 -41.17 -19.72
C ASN A 208 19.83 -39.68 -19.40
N MET A 209 20.76 -39.04 -20.12
CA MET A 209 21.02 -37.61 -19.99
C MET A 209 19.76 -36.76 -20.25
N TYR A 210 19.05 -37.00 -21.37
CA TYR A 210 17.84 -36.23 -21.69
C TYR A 210 16.68 -36.53 -20.73
N GLN A 211 16.57 -37.75 -20.20
CA GLN A 211 15.61 -38.07 -19.14
C GLN A 211 15.90 -37.26 -17.87
N GLN A 212 17.16 -37.18 -17.45
CA GLN A 212 17.56 -36.36 -16.31
C GLN A 212 17.26 -34.88 -16.54
N GLN A 213 17.55 -34.35 -17.74
CA GLN A 213 17.21 -32.97 -18.10
C GLN A 213 15.69 -32.73 -18.06
N CYS A 214 14.88 -33.66 -18.57
CA CYS A 214 13.42 -33.54 -18.50
C CYS A 214 12.91 -33.51 -17.05
N LYS A 215 13.44 -34.38 -16.18
CA LYS A 215 13.09 -34.40 -14.76
C LYS A 215 13.49 -33.09 -14.07
N ALA A 216 14.72 -32.63 -14.27
CA ALA A 216 15.21 -31.37 -13.70
C ALA A 216 14.38 -30.18 -14.16
N ARG A 217 14.06 -30.09 -15.47
CA ARG A 217 13.21 -29.01 -16.00
C ARG A 217 11.79 -29.07 -15.45
N SER A 218 11.22 -30.25 -15.28
CA SER A 218 9.90 -30.41 -14.67
C SER A 218 9.89 -29.93 -13.21
N GLN A 219 10.94 -30.23 -12.44
CA GLN A 219 11.06 -29.73 -11.07
C GLN A 219 11.19 -28.20 -11.03
N SER A 220 11.99 -27.61 -11.92
CA SER A 220 12.11 -26.15 -12.03
C SER A 220 10.80 -25.47 -12.41
N ILE A 221 10.00 -26.09 -13.30
CA ILE A 221 8.66 -25.60 -13.67
C ILE A 221 7.76 -25.58 -12.43
N ASN A 222 7.69 -26.69 -11.68
CA ASN A 222 6.86 -26.78 -10.48
C ASN A 222 7.27 -25.72 -9.43
N ALA A 223 8.57 -25.60 -9.15
CA ALA A 223 9.09 -24.60 -8.22
C ALA A 223 8.76 -23.16 -8.68
N MET A 224 8.75 -22.91 -9.99
CA MET A 224 8.40 -21.60 -10.52
C MET A 224 6.89 -21.32 -10.43
N GLU A 225 6.04 -22.32 -10.64
CA GLU A 225 4.59 -22.21 -10.45
C GLU A 225 4.22 -21.95 -8.98
N GLU A 226 4.92 -22.59 -8.04
CA GLU A 226 4.81 -22.32 -6.60
C GLU A 226 5.20 -20.88 -6.29
N SER A 227 6.32 -20.40 -6.84
CA SER A 227 6.79 -19.02 -6.68
C SER A 227 5.79 -17.99 -7.23
N ILE A 228 5.18 -18.27 -8.39
CA ILE A 228 4.12 -17.43 -8.97
C ILE A 228 2.90 -17.40 -8.05
N THR A 229 2.49 -18.55 -7.52
CA THR A 229 1.33 -18.66 -6.61
C THR A 229 1.59 -17.90 -5.31
N ALA A 230 2.76 -18.06 -4.72
CA ALA A 230 3.17 -17.30 -3.53
C ALA A 230 3.20 -15.79 -3.80
N ASN A 231 3.73 -15.36 -4.95
CA ASN A 231 3.79 -13.94 -5.32
C ASN A 231 2.39 -13.34 -5.55
N LYS A 232 1.46 -14.10 -6.15
CA LYS A 232 0.05 -13.72 -6.26
C LYS A 232 -0.60 -13.54 -4.88
N GLY A 233 -0.34 -14.45 -3.95
CA GLY A 233 -0.82 -14.34 -2.56
C GLY A 233 -0.33 -13.05 -1.89
N LYS A 234 0.94 -12.69 -2.06
CA LYS A 234 1.50 -11.42 -1.56
C LYS A 234 0.83 -10.19 -2.19
N ILE A 235 0.56 -10.22 -3.50
CA ILE A 235 -0.16 -9.14 -4.19
C ILE A 235 -1.59 -8.98 -3.65
N GLN A 236 -2.28 -10.08 -3.35
CA GLN A 236 -3.62 -10.02 -2.76
C GLN A 236 -3.59 -9.48 -1.33
N ALA A 237 -2.61 -9.89 -0.53
CA ALA A 237 -2.42 -9.37 0.82
C ALA A 237 -2.20 -7.85 0.82
N ILE A 238 -1.27 -7.35 0.01
CA ILE A 238 -0.97 -5.91 -0.05
C ILE A 238 -2.16 -5.10 -0.60
N LEU A 239 -2.95 -5.66 -1.51
CA LEU A 239 -4.21 -5.04 -1.97
C LEU A 239 -5.23 -4.91 -0.82
N GLY A 240 -5.34 -5.95 0.01
CA GLY A 240 -6.15 -5.90 1.22
C GLY A 240 -5.71 -4.79 2.17
N ASP A 241 -4.41 -4.68 2.41
CA ASP A 241 -3.82 -3.65 3.27
C ASP A 241 -4.02 -2.23 2.70
N ILE A 242 -3.84 -2.04 1.38
CA ILE A 242 -4.12 -0.77 0.70
C ILE A 242 -5.59 -0.37 0.88
N ASN A 243 -6.53 -1.30 0.71
CA ASN A 243 -7.95 -1.01 0.89
C ASN A 243 -8.28 -0.60 2.32
N ARG A 244 -7.70 -1.31 3.30
CA ARG A 244 -7.84 -0.96 4.72
C ARG A 244 -7.28 0.42 5.02
N GLU A 245 -6.08 0.73 4.55
CA GLU A 245 -5.44 2.03 4.76
C GLU A 245 -6.17 3.18 4.06
N ASN A 246 -6.72 2.95 2.86
CA ASN A 246 -7.59 3.95 2.22
C ASN A 246 -8.84 4.26 3.05
N ALA A 247 -9.48 3.24 3.63
CA ALA A 247 -10.65 3.44 4.49
C ALA A 247 -10.30 4.28 5.73
N LEU A 248 -9.15 4.00 6.36
CA LEU A 248 -8.66 4.79 7.51
C LEU A 248 -8.29 6.22 7.10
N GLN A 249 -7.63 6.40 5.95
CA GLN A 249 -7.30 7.71 5.42
C GLN A 249 -8.56 8.55 5.15
N GLN A 250 -9.61 7.91 4.62
CA GLN A 250 -10.89 8.57 4.40
C GLN A 250 -11.55 8.98 5.71
N GLN A 251 -11.50 8.12 6.75
CA GLN A 251 -12.00 8.48 8.08
C GLN A 251 -11.27 9.68 8.68
N VAL A 252 -9.93 9.69 8.61
CA VAL A 252 -9.12 10.82 9.09
C VAL A 252 -9.46 12.10 8.32
N THR A 253 -9.57 12.01 7.00
CA THR A 253 -9.89 13.17 6.13
C THR A 253 -11.30 13.70 6.41
N ASN A 254 -12.28 12.81 6.56
CA ASN A 254 -13.67 13.16 6.88
C ASN A 254 -13.78 13.90 8.21
N PHE A 255 -12.89 13.62 9.17
CA PHE A 255 -12.85 14.32 10.45
C PHE A 255 -11.98 15.59 10.41
N LEU A 256 -10.88 15.59 9.65
CA LEU A 256 -9.98 16.74 9.53
C LEU A 256 -10.65 17.96 8.90
N ILE A 257 -11.49 17.77 7.87
CA ILE A 257 -12.19 18.88 7.19
C ILE A 257 -13.05 19.70 8.17
N PRO A 258 -14.01 19.12 8.91
CA PRO A 258 -14.84 19.88 9.84
C PRO A 258 -14.02 20.45 11.02
N VAL A 259 -12.97 19.74 11.49
CA VAL A 259 -12.08 20.28 12.53
C VAL A 259 -11.32 21.51 12.04
N ARG A 260 -10.86 21.54 10.77
CA ARG A 260 -10.24 22.74 10.17
C ARG A 260 -11.23 23.90 10.07
N GLN A 261 -12.47 23.64 9.65
CA GLN A 261 -13.51 24.67 9.59
C GLN A 261 -13.80 25.25 10.98
N CYS A 262 -13.93 24.39 11.99
CA CYS A 262 -14.10 24.80 13.38
C CYS A 262 -12.90 25.58 13.90
N SER A 263 -11.68 25.16 13.57
CA SER A 263 -10.45 25.86 13.95
C SER A 263 -10.40 27.28 13.38
N THR A 264 -10.67 27.46 12.08
CA THR A 264 -10.70 28.78 11.44
C THR A 264 -11.75 29.68 12.07
N PHE A 265 -12.92 29.11 12.38
CA PHE A 265 -13.98 29.82 13.08
C PHE A 265 -13.56 30.26 14.49
N LEU A 266 -12.96 29.36 15.28
CA LEU A 266 -12.49 29.65 16.63
C LEU A 266 -11.39 30.71 16.64
N SER A 267 -10.45 30.65 15.68
CA SER A 267 -9.44 31.71 15.48
C SER A 267 -10.07 33.06 15.19
N THR A 268 -11.15 33.09 14.40
CA THR A 268 -11.90 34.32 14.14
C THR A 268 -12.54 34.86 15.42
N MET A 269 -13.17 34.01 16.22
CA MET A 269 -13.79 34.40 17.49
C MET A 269 -12.77 34.89 18.52
N ALA A 270 -11.66 34.16 18.69
CA ALA A 270 -10.57 34.54 19.59
C ALA A 270 -9.93 35.87 19.17
N GLY A 271 -9.69 36.07 17.87
CA GLY A 271 -9.16 37.31 17.31
C GLY A 271 -10.09 38.50 17.57
N ARG A 272 -11.39 38.36 17.29
CA ARG A 272 -12.39 39.43 17.53
C ARG A 272 -12.55 39.73 19.02
N SER A 273 -12.56 38.72 19.88
CA SER A 273 -12.58 38.90 21.34
C SER A 273 -11.32 39.59 21.87
N ARG A 274 -10.15 39.30 21.29
CA ARG A 274 -8.90 40.01 21.61
C ARG A 274 -9.00 41.50 21.30
N VAL A 275 -9.56 41.86 20.14
CA VAL A 275 -9.78 43.25 19.74
C VAL A 275 -10.73 43.96 20.71
N ALA A 276 -11.85 43.34 21.06
CA ALA A 276 -12.77 43.87 22.06
C ALA A 276 -12.08 44.11 23.42
N ASN A 277 -11.30 43.14 23.90
CA ASN A 277 -10.51 43.29 25.13
C ASN A 277 -9.47 44.42 25.02
N MET A 278 -8.81 44.60 23.87
CA MET A 278 -7.87 45.71 23.66
C MET A 278 -8.56 47.07 23.75
N PHE A 279 -9.72 47.25 23.10
CA PHE A 279 -10.45 48.52 23.15
C PHE A 279 -10.78 48.91 24.59
N VAL A 280 -11.30 47.99 25.40
CA VAL A 280 -11.67 48.32 26.78
C VAL A 280 -10.44 48.54 27.69
N GLN A 281 -9.31 47.90 27.41
CA GLN A 281 -8.08 48.12 28.16
C GLN A 281 -7.42 49.48 27.85
N PHE A 282 -7.41 49.90 26.59
CA PHE A 282 -6.63 51.07 26.15
C PHE A 282 -7.43 52.34 25.94
N SER A 283 -8.66 52.27 25.42
CA SER A 283 -9.44 53.47 25.13
C SER A 283 -10.47 53.79 26.22
N GLY A 284 -10.99 52.77 26.93
CA GLY A 284 -12.16 52.95 27.79
C GLY A 284 -13.41 53.42 27.03
N MET A 285 -13.35 53.46 25.68
CA MET A 285 -14.41 54.00 24.83
C MET A 285 -15.41 52.91 24.49
N LEU A 286 -16.59 53.01 25.07
CA LEU A 286 -17.80 52.27 24.71
C LEU A 286 -18.06 52.23 23.20
N ASP A 287 -17.85 53.38 22.54
CA ASP A 287 -18.11 53.55 21.11
C ASP A 287 -17.20 52.68 20.24
N ALA A 288 -16.01 52.33 20.74
CA ALA A 288 -15.10 51.39 20.08
C ALA A 288 -15.43 49.92 20.41
N LEU A 289 -16.09 49.66 21.54
CA LEU A 289 -16.49 48.32 21.96
C LEU A 289 -17.72 47.80 21.20
N LEU A 290 -18.70 48.66 20.91
CA LEU A 290 -19.92 48.29 20.20
C LEU A 290 -19.66 47.66 18.81
N PRO A 291 -18.82 48.23 17.93
CA PRO A 291 -18.44 47.59 16.67
C PRO A 291 -17.73 46.24 16.86
N ALA A 292 -16.89 46.11 17.88
CA ALA A 292 -16.21 44.85 18.16
C ALA A 292 -17.19 43.75 18.62
N MET A 293 -18.20 44.12 19.41
CA MET A 293 -19.27 43.20 19.81
C MET A 293 -20.17 42.79 18.62
N ASP A 294 -20.43 43.70 17.69
CA ASP A 294 -21.12 43.40 16.44
C ASP A 294 -20.34 42.41 15.58
N ASP A 295 -19.04 42.60 15.44
CA ASP A 295 -18.20 41.68 14.70
C ASP A 295 -18.24 40.29 15.35
N ILE A 296 -18.10 40.18 16.66
CA ILE A 296 -18.22 38.90 17.37
C ILE A 296 -19.57 38.23 17.09
N LEU A 297 -20.67 39.00 17.11
CA LEU A 297 -22.01 38.50 16.83
C LEU A 297 -22.21 38.05 15.39
N ASN A 298 -21.73 38.83 14.43
CA ASN A 298 -21.79 38.49 13.01
C ASN A 298 -20.97 37.22 12.72
N ALA A 299 -19.85 37.02 13.41
CA ALA A 299 -19.11 35.76 13.35
C ALA A 299 -19.91 34.60 13.96
N ALA A 300 -20.59 34.80 15.09
CA ALA A 300 -21.32 33.74 15.78
C ALA A 300 -22.66 33.33 15.13
N ARG A 301 -23.27 34.20 14.32
CA ARG A 301 -24.60 33.98 13.70
C ARG A 301 -24.76 32.66 12.92
N PRO A 302 -23.78 32.19 12.12
CA PRO A 302 -23.88 30.90 11.40
C PRO A 302 -24.14 29.70 12.33
N LEU A 303 -23.71 29.79 13.59
CA LEU A 303 -23.92 28.72 14.57
C LEU A 303 -25.38 28.61 15.04
N ALA A 304 -26.10 29.74 15.10
CA ALA A 304 -27.52 29.76 15.42
C ALA A 304 -28.38 29.23 14.26
N GLY A 305 -27.91 29.40 13.02
CA GLY A 305 -28.56 28.89 11.81
C GLY A 305 -28.35 27.38 11.56
N GLY A 306 -27.58 26.70 12.42
CA GLY A 306 -27.32 25.26 12.27
C GLY A 306 -26.44 24.91 11.07
N ASP A 307 -25.50 25.80 10.69
CA ASP A 307 -24.61 25.57 9.56
C ASP A 307 -23.86 24.23 9.71
N ARG A 308 -23.98 23.39 8.68
CA ARG A 308 -23.41 22.03 8.67
C ARG A 308 -21.88 22.02 8.80
N ASN A 309 -21.22 23.11 8.42
CA ASN A 309 -19.77 23.27 8.54
C ASN A 309 -19.28 23.35 9.99
N PHE A 310 -20.17 23.68 10.94
CA PHE A 310 -19.83 23.82 12.36
C PHE A 310 -20.54 22.78 13.24
N GLN A 311 -20.96 21.64 12.67
CA GLN A 311 -21.65 20.58 13.43
C GLN A 311 -20.92 20.13 14.68
N LEU A 312 -19.58 20.15 14.67
CA LEU A 312 -18.76 19.81 15.84
C LEU A 312 -18.92 20.80 16.99
N LEU A 313 -19.27 22.05 16.70
CA LEU A 313 -19.47 23.11 17.68
C LEU A 313 -20.95 23.32 18.04
N ILE A 314 -21.88 22.84 17.20
CA ILE A 314 -23.32 23.00 17.44
C ILE A 314 -23.73 22.17 18.66
N THR A 315 -24.41 22.85 19.60
CA THR A 315 -25.05 22.26 20.77
C THR A 315 -26.43 22.85 20.94
N VAL A 316 -27.33 22.17 21.67
CA VAL A 316 -28.68 22.67 21.98
C VAL A 316 -28.64 24.04 22.67
N ARG A 317 -27.57 24.35 23.40
CA ARG A 317 -27.42 25.60 24.15
C ARG A 317 -26.97 26.78 23.28
N LEU A 318 -26.32 26.51 22.15
CA LEU A 318 -25.63 27.54 21.37
C LEU A 318 -26.58 28.54 20.72
N PRO A 319 -27.67 28.13 20.05
CA PRO A 319 -28.64 29.06 19.47
C PRO A 319 -29.19 30.04 20.51
N THR A 320 -29.55 29.53 21.70
CA THR A 320 -30.06 30.36 22.80
C THR A 320 -29.02 31.36 23.31
N ILE A 321 -27.74 31.00 23.37
CA ILE A 321 -26.67 31.92 23.81
C ILE A 321 -26.48 33.02 22.77
N VAL A 322 -26.40 32.66 21.48
CA VAL A 322 -26.24 33.62 20.38
C VAL A 322 -27.44 34.57 20.31
N GLU A 323 -28.66 34.06 20.41
CA GLU A 323 -29.87 34.87 20.40
C GLU A 323 -29.89 35.86 21.58
N LYS A 324 -29.54 35.40 22.79
CA LYS A 324 -29.47 36.28 23.97
C LYS A 324 -28.38 37.33 23.83
N LEU A 325 -27.24 37.00 23.25
CA LEU A 325 -26.17 37.94 22.95
C LEU A 325 -26.63 38.99 21.91
N GLU A 326 -27.35 38.57 20.86
CA GLU A 326 -27.93 39.47 19.85
C GLU A 326 -28.99 40.40 20.45
N GLN A 327 -29.84 39.89 21.33
CA GLN A 327 -30.84 40.69 22.04
C GLN A 327 -30.17 41.72 22.98
N ALA A 328 -29.17 41.31 23.75
CA ALA A 328 -28.44 42.20 24.64
C ALA A 328 -27.73 43.30 23.84
N ASN A 329 -27.00 42.96 22.78
CA ASN A 329 -26.27 43.92 21.97
C ASN A 329 -27.18 44.93 21.24
N ARG A 330 -28.37 44.50 20.76
CA ARG A 330 -29.39 45.43 20.23
C ARG A 330 -29.82 46.46 21.26
N LYS A 331 -30.11 46.03 22.48
CA LYS A 331 -30.50 46.94 23.56
C LYS A 331 -29.39 47.90 23.97
N VAL A 332 -28.12 47.46 23.95
CA VAL A 332 -26.97 48.35 24.19
C VAL A 332 -26.91 49.44 23.12
N LYS A 333 -27.11 49.09 21.84
CA LYS A 333 -27.14 50.07 20.74
C LYS A 333 -28.28 51.07 20.88
N ASP A 334 -29.48 50.60 21.20
CA ASP A 334 -30.65 51.46 21.39
C ASP A 334 -30.40 52.44 22.55
N ALA A 335 -29.80 51.96 23.65
CA ALA A 335 -29.41 52.80 24.78
C ALA A 335 -28.33 53.83 24.41
N ALA A 336 -27.32 53.44 23.64
CA ALA A 336 -26.27 54.35 23.16
C ALA A 336 -26.84 55.42 22.21
N ALA A 337 -27.74 55.04 21.30
CA ALA A 337 -28.41 55.97 20.38
C ALA A 337 -29.38 56.92 21.10
N ALA A 338 -30.01 56.48 22.19
CA ALA A 338 -30.84 57.36 23.03
C ALA A 338 -29.98 58.40 23.77
N ARG A 339 -28.79 58.01 24.25
CA ARG A 339 -27.83 58.91 24.91
C ARG A 339 -27.25 59.96 23.96
N SER A 340 -27.00 59.61 22.69
CA SER A 340 -26.50 60.57 21.68
C SER A 340 -27.55 61.57 21.17
N LYS A 341 -28.84 61.27 21.39
CA LYS A 341 -29.97 62.14 21.00
C LYS A 341 -30.54 62.98 22.15
N ALA A 342 -30.13 62.71 23.39
CA ALA A 342 -30.49 63.59 24.51
C ALA A 342 -29.90 64.98 24.24
N PRO A 343 -30.72 66.06 24.25
CA PRO A 343 -30.20 67.41 24.12
C PRO A 343 -29.08 67.61 25.13
N GLN A 344 -27.95 68.20 24.71
CA GLN A 344 -27.05 68.89 25.63
C GLN A 344 -27.78 70.12 26.17
N GLU A 345 -28.86 69.91 26.93
CA GLU A 345 -29.45 70.96 27.72
C GLU A 345 -28.60 71.09 28.98
N ILE A 346 -28.08 72.31 29.13
CA ILE A 346 -27.33 72.85 30.27
C ILE A 346 -25.80 72.73 30.11
N LEU A 347 -25.24 73.71 29.40
CA LEU A 347 -24.40 74.73 30.04
C LEU A 347 -24.58 76.08 29.37
#